data_AF-A0A0N1H9K2-F1
#
_entry.id   AF-A0A0N1H9K2-F1
#
_cell.length_a   1.000
_cell.length_b   1.000
_cell.length_c   1.000
_cell.angle_alpha   90.00
_cell.angle_beta   90.00
_cell.angle_gamma   90.00
#
_symmetry.space_group_name_H-M   'P 1'
#
loop_
_entity.id
_entity.type
_entity.pdbx_description
1 polymer ?
#
loop_
_entity_poly.entity_id
_entity_poly.type
_entity_poly.pdbx_seq_one_letter_code
_entity_poly.pdbx_strand_id
1 'polypeptide(L)'
;MSEYILPAPTNNIESGRLDHQHEIFIRTLGSLNKAPLDTSKPLKVLDIGCGNGNWTMLSRLNTRKLTFQQASAESADSWDSLQDRFDFIHGRMIMVFVRSWPNLLKRCYDKLTPGGWIEIQDLQFPLQCLGESAVTAKCRTLQWSDGLVKGMQMAGVSPAGAMQFAYILPRLGFVDVSLEDRQMLFGEWPESEEDKELAEWGWRTSDWAREGGRGCCSRRF
;
A
#
# COMPACT_ATOMS: atom_id res chain seq x y z
N MET A 1 -3.93 22.54 3.91
CA MET A 1 -4.67 21.32 3.51
C MET A 1 -3.77 20.56 2.55
N SER A 2 -3.35 19.34 2.88
CA SER A 2 -2.63 18.48 1.94
C SER A 2 -3.63 17.98 0.90
N GLU A 3 -3.58 18.56 -0.29
CA GLU A 3 -4.43 18.16 -1.42
C GLU A 3 -4.04 16.74 -1.83
N TYR A 4 -5.02 15.82 -1.86
CA TYR A 4 -4.80 14.45 -2.32
C TYR A 4 -4.48 14.51 -3.83
N ILE A 5 -3.30 14.02 -4.22
CA ILE A 5 -2.74 14.26 -5.55
C ILE A 5 -3.47 13.45 -6.64
N LEU A 6 -4.12 12.35 -6.26
CA LEU A 6 -4.91 11.51 -7.19
C LEU A 6 -6.39 11.99 -7.23
N PRO A 7 -7.13 11.70 -8.30
CA PRO A 7 -8.55 12.06 -8.36
C PRO A 7 -9.33 11.47 -7.17
N ALA A 8 -10.43 12.11 -6.77
CA ALA A 8 -11.24 11.58 -5.69
C ALA A 8 -11.79 10.18 -6.04
N PRO A 9 -11.88 9.25 -5.06
CA PRO A 9 -12.35 7.88 -5.30
C PRO A 9 -13.83 7.80 -5.75
N THR A 10 -14.56 8.91 -5.71
CA THR A 10 -15.93 9.04 -6.25
C THR A 10 -15.97 9.18 -7.77
N ASN A 11 -14.83 9.39 -8.43
CA ASN A 11 -14.73 9.35 -9.89
C ASN A 11 -14.65 7.88 -10.37
N ASN A 12 -15.51 7.49 -11.31
CA ASN A 12 -15.55 6.13 -11.87
C ASN A 12 -14.18 5.65 -12.37
N ILE A 13 -13.35 6.55 -12.91
CA ILE A 13 -12.00 6.21 -13.39
C ILE A 13 -11.08 5.85 -12.21
N GLU A 14 -11.12 6.62 -11.12
CA GLU A 14 -10.28 6.36 -9.95
C GLU A 14 -10.76 5.12 -9.19
N SER A 15 -12.07 4.92 -9.05
CA SER A 15 -12.60 3.68 -8.47
C SER A 15 -12.14 2.47 -9.29
N GLY A 16 -12.24 2.54 -10.63
CA GLY A 16 -11.73 1.48 -11.50
C GLY A 16 -10.23 1.21 -11.32
N ARG A 17 -9.40 2.25 -11.16
CA ARG A 17 -7.97 2.12 -10.87
C ARG A 17 -7.72 1.42 -9.52
N LEU A 18 -8.47 1.79 -8.49
CA LEU A 18 -8.39 1.20 -7.15
C LEU A 18 -8.88 -0.26 -7.12
N ASP A 19 -9.88 -0.60 -7.95
CA ASP A 19 -10.39 -1.96 -8.12
C ASP A 19 -9.33 -2.86 -8.77
N HIS A 20 -8.69 -2.40 -9.85
CA HIS A 20 -7.58 -3.15 -10.48
C HIS A 20 -6.40 -3.34 -9.51
N GLN A 21 -6.07 -2.28 -8.76
CA GLN A 21 -5.05 -2.34 -7.72
C GLN A 21 -5.41 -3.36 -6.63
N HIS A 22 -6.69 -3.47 -6.26
CA HIS A 22 -7.16 -4.46 -5.31
C HIS A 22 -6.93 -5.89 -5.82
N GLU A 23 -7.32 -6.16 -7.06
CA GLU A 23 -7.23 -7.47 -7.69
C GLU A 23 -5.78 -7.96 -7.83
N ILE A 24 -4.87 -7.10 -8.31
CA ILE A 24 -3.46 -7.50 -8.48
C ILE A 24 -2.80 -7.86 -7.14
N PHE A 25 -3.14 -7.15 -6.05
CA PHE A 25 -2.61 -7.49 -4.72
C PHE A 25 -3.16 -8.81 -4.20
N ILE A 26 -4.47 -9.08 -4.36
CA ILE A 26 -5.05 -10.37 -3.95
C ILE A 26 -4.40 -11.51 -4.74
N ARG A 27 -4.23 -11.35 -6.05
CA ARG A 27 -3.61 -12.38 -6.90
C ARG A 27 -2.15 -12.63 -6.55
N THR A 28 -1.40 -11.57 -6.27
CA THR A 28 0.01 -11.66 -5.87
C THR A 28 0.18 -12.29 -4.48
N LEU A 29 -0.67 -11.93 -3.52
CA LEU A 29 -0.54 -12.36 -2.13
C LEU A 29 -1.32 -13.64 -1.83
N GLY A 30 -2.33 -14.00 -2.62
CA GLY A 30 -3.22 -15.15 -2.42
C GLY A 30 -4.21 -14.99 -1.25
N SER A 31 -4.18 -13.86 -0.53
CA SER A 31 -5.11 -13.55 0.56
C SER A 31 -5.20 -12.04 0.81
N LEU A 32 -6.25 -11.59 1.50
CA LEU A 32 -6.42 -10.16 1.86
C LEU A 32 -5.54 -9.72 3.02
N ASN A 33 -5.19 -10.64 3.91
CA ASN A 33 -4.26 -10.44 5.01
C ASN A 33 -3.44 -11.72 5.25
N LYS A 34 -2.30 -11.58 5.93
CA LYS A 34 -1.40 -12.66 6.36
C LYS A 34 -1.34 -12.81 7.88
N ALA A 35 -1.65 -11.75 8.62
CA ALA A 35 -1.71 -11.79 10.07
C ALA A 35 -2.65 -12.92 10.56
N PRO A 36 -2.23 -13.75 11.54
CA PRO A 36 -3.02 -14.87 12.06
C PRO A 36 -4.12 -14.37 13.02
N LEU A 37 -5.15 -13.74 12.46
CA LEU A 37 -6.23 -13.12 13.21
C LEU A 37 -7.29 -14.15 13.68
N ASP A 38 -7.69 -14.08 14.94
CA ASP A 38 -8.80 -14.86 15.49
C ASP A 38 -10.15 -14.24 15.12
N THR A 39 -10.76 -14.74 14.05
CA THR A 39 -12.07 -14.28 13.54
C THR A 39 -13.27 -14.98 14.19
N SER A 40 -13.04 -15.88 15.15
CA SER A 40 -14.14 -16.51 15.92
C SER A 40 -14.93 -15.49 16.75
N LYS A 41 -14.28 -14.37 17.08
CA LYS A 41 -14.87 -13.20 17.71
C LYS A 41 -14.84 -11.99 16.77
N PRO A 42 -15.71 -11.00 16.99
CA PRO A 42 -15.65 -9.75 16.24
C PRO A 42 -14.36 -9.00 16.51
N LEU A 43 -13.72 -8.50 15.44
CA LEU A 43 -12.49 -7.73 15.52
C LEU A 43 -12.74 -6.23 15.31
N LYS A 44 -11.99 -5.39 16.03
CA LYS A 44 -11.85 -3.97 15.71
C LYS A 44 -10.68 -3.77 14.76
N VAL A 45 -10.98 -3.35 13.53
CA VAL A 45 -9.99 -3.20 12.46
C VAL A 45 -9.92 -1.75 12.00
N LEU A 46 -8.71 -1.25 11.80
CA LEU A 46 -8.44 0.05 11.18
C LEU A 46 -7.72 -0.16 9.84
N ASP A 47 -8.30 0.31 8.74
CA ASP A 47 -7.67 0.31 7.41
C ASP A 47 -7.20 1.72 7.05
N ILE A 48 -5.88 1.94 7.08
CA ILE A 48 -5.25 3.22 6.81
C ILE A 48 -5.05 3.39 5.31
N GLY A 49 -5.56 4.49 4.75
CA GLY A 49 -5.49 4.71 3.31
C GLY A 49 -6.44 3.82 2.52
N CYS A 50 -7.61 3.51 3.07
CA CYS A 50 -8.57 2.54 2.52
C CYS A 50 -9.13 2.84 1.10
N GLY A 51 -8.87 4.02 0.53
CA GLY A 51 -9.35 4.38 -0.82
C GLY A 51 -10.87 4.32 -0.94
N ASN A 52 -11.38 3.51 -1.88
CA ASN A 52 -12.81 3.24 -2.04
C ASN A 52 -13.36 2.18 -1.05
N GLY A 53 -12.51 1.64 -0.17
CA GLY A 53 -12.89 0.73 0.89
C GLY A 53 -12.97 -0.74 0.50
N ASN A 54 -12.55 -1.13 -0.71
CA ASN A 54 -12.64 -2.53 -1.17
C ASN A 54 -12.03 -3.53 -0.20
N TRP A 55 -10.82 -3.24 0.30
CA TRP A 55 -10.19 -4.11 1.29
C TRP A 55 -11.07 -4.26 2.53
N THR A 56 -11.47 -3.13 3.12
CA THR A 56 -12.32 -3.08 4.31
C THR A 56 -13.59 -3.92 4.15
N MET A 57 -14.29 -3.77 3.01
CA MET A 57 -15.55 -4.46 2.74
C MET A 57 -15.37 -5.96 2.48
N LEU A 58 -14.26 -6.37 1.86
CA LEU A 58 -14.04 -7.74 1.41
C LEU A 58 -13.20 -8.59 2.39
N SER A 59 -12.57 -7.98 3.40
CA SER A 59 -11.66 -8.62 4.38
C SER A 59 -12.29 -9.78 5.17
N ARG A 60 -13.63 -9.83 5.30
CA ARG A 60 -14.39 -10.86 6.04
C ARG A 60 -13.91 -11.05 7.51
N LEU A 61 -13.30 -10.04 8.12
CA LEU A 61 -12.72 -10.08 9.47
C LEU A 61 -13.73 -10.03 10.63
N ASN A 62 -14.95 -10.53 10.43
CA ASN A 62 -16.03 -10.53 11.44
C ASN A 62 -16.25 -9.13 12.07
N THR A 63 -16.22 -8.06 11.26
CA THR A 63 -16.42 -6.69 11.75
C THR A 63 -17.91 -6.37 11.83
N ARG A 64 -18.38 -5.84 12.96
CA ARG A 64 -19.82 -5.55 13.18
C ARG A 64 -20.32 -4.28 12.48
N LYS A 65 -19.45 -3.28 12.31
CA LYS A 65 -19.80 -1.95 11.78
C LYS A 65 -18.63 -1.42 10.95
N LEU A 66 -18.95 -0.86 9.78
CA LEU A 66 -17.99 -0.13 8.95
C LEU A 66 -18.23 1.37 9.08
N THR A 67 -17.15 2.14 9.15
CA THR A 67 -17.20 3.61 9.20
C THR A 67 -15.99 4.14 8.44
N PHE A 68 -16.23 5.11 7.57
CA PHE A 68 -15.20 5.78 6.78
C PHE A 68 -14.99 7.19 7.31
N GLN A 69 -13.74 7.56 7.52
CA GLN A 69 -13.36 8.88 8.02
C GLN A 69 -12.21 9.41 7.17
N GLN A 70 -12.38 10.62 6.62
CA GLN A 70 -11.30 11.34 5.98
C GLN A 70 -10.41 11.97 7.06
N ALA A 71 -9.19 11.49 7.18
CA ALA A 71 -8.20 11.96 8.15
C ALA A 71 -6.79 11.73 7.62
N SER A 72 -5.80 12.45 8.17
CA SER A 72 -4.39 12.24 7.80
C SER A 72 -3.78 11.18 8.70
N ALA A 73 -3.25 10.11 8.10
CA ALA A 73 -2.48 9.10 8.83
C ALA A 73 -1.21 9.67 9.50
N GLU A 74 -0.73 10.83 9.03
CA GLU A 74 0.48 11.48 9.56
C GLU A 74 0.21 12.50 10.69
N SER A 75 -1.06 12.87 10.94
CA SER A 75 -1.42 13.87 11.94
C SER A 75 -1.72 13.23 13.31
N ALA A 76 -1.11 13.74 14.38
CA ALA A 76 -1.39 13.25 15.74
C ALA A 76 -2.87 13.41 16.12
N ASP A 77 -3.48 14.54 15.80
CA ASP A 77 -4.89 14.83 16.09
C ASP A 77 -5.85 13.79 15.49
N SER A 78 -5.51 13.27 14.30
CA SER A 78 -6.31 12.22 13.66
C SER A 78 -6.33 10.95 14.49
N TRP A 79 -5.18 10.57 15.07
CA TRP A 79 -5.06 9.41 15.94
C TRP A 79 -5.64 9.67 17.33
N ASP A 80 -5.49 10.87 17.88
CA ASP A 80 -6.03 11.25 19.18
C ASP A 80 -7.58 11.27 19.18
N SER A 81 -8.19 11.58 18.03
CA SER A 81 -9.64 11.53 17.86
C SER A 81 -10.22 10.10 17.93
N LEU A 82 -9.41 9.07 17.64
CA LEU A 82 -9.84 7.67 17.70
C LEU A 82 -9.95 7.22 19.16
N GLN A 83 -11.17 7.01 19.64
CA GLN A 83 -11.41 6.57 21.03
C GLN A 83 -11.04 5.10 21.26
N ASP A 84 -11.12 4.28 20.22
CA ASP A 84 -10.90 2.84 20.29
C ASP A 84 -9.43 2.44 20.10
N ARG A 85 -9.11 1.27 20.66
CA ARG A 85 -7.96 0.46 20.25
C ARG A 85 -8.42 -0.62 19.26
N PHE A 86 -7.49 -1.09 18.44
CA PHE A 86 -7.75 -2.02 17.35
C PHE A 86 -7.02 -3.34 17.58
N ASP A 87 -7.65 -4.43 17.16
CA ASP A 87 -7.05 -5.77 17.15
C ASP A 87 -6.18 -5.96 15.91
N PHE A 88 -6.47 -5.20 14.85
CA PHE A 88 -5.73 -5.23 13.61
C PHE A 88 -5.67 -3.84 12.96
N ILE A 89 -4.48 -3.43 12.54
CA ILE A 89 -4.27 -2.23 11.74
C ILE A 89 -3.66 -2.65 10.40
N HIS A 90 -4.35 -2.35 9.31
CA HIS A 90 -3.91 -2.64 7.96
C HIS A 90 -3.58 -1.34 7.22
N GLY A 91 -2.62 -1.40 6.30
CA GLY A 91 -2.38 -0.36 5.32
C GLY A 91 -1.86 -0.96 4.02
N ARG A 92 -2.33 -0.44 2.88
CA ARG A 92 -1.86 -0.92 1.58
C ARG A 92 -1.64 0.21 0.60
N MET A 93 -0.50 0.17 -0.10
CA MET A 93 -0.15 1.16 -1.13
C MET A 93 -0.16 2.60 -0.59
N ILE A 94 0.41 2.76 0.61
CA ILE A 94 0.52 4.04 1.30
C ILE A 94 1.96 4.57 1.33
N MET A 95 2.96 3.76 0.96
CA MET A 95 4.40 4.07 1.02
C MET A 95 4.77 5.40 0.41
N VAL A 96 4.24 5.71 -0.78
CA VAL A 96 4.57 6.95 -1.49
C VAL A 96 3.99 8.21 -0.81
N PHE A 97 3.12 8.04 0.19
CA PHE A 97 2.44 9.11 0.92
C PHE A 97 2.89 9.23 2.39
N VAL A 98 3.68 8.29 2.91
CA VAL A 98 4.15 8.30 4.30
C VAL A 98 5.54 8.90 4.39
N ARG A 99 5.67 10.08 4.99
CA ARG A 99 6.96 10.77 5.18
C ARG A 99 7.75 10.21 6.37
N SER A 100 7.05 9.81 7.44
CA SER A 100 7.69 9.25 8.63
C SER A 100 7.08 7.92 9.06
N TRP A 101 7.66 6.83 8.56
CA TRP A 101 7.35 5.48 9.00
C TRP A 101 7.53 5.26 10.51
N PRO A 102 8.61 5.73 11.17
CA PRO A 102 8.74 5.60 12.62
C PRO A 102 7.55 6.20 13.39
N ASN A 103 7.09 7.39 12.98
CA ASN A 103 5.96 8.05 13.64
C ASN A 103 4.64 7.31 13.36
N LEU A 104 4.40 6.91 12.11
CA LEU A 104 3.19 6.17 11.75
C LEU A 104 3.11 4.84 12.51
N LEU A 105 4.19 4.05 12.48
CA LEU A 105 4.25 2.75 13.15
C LEU A 105 4.15 2.89 14.67
N LYS A 106 4.71 3.95 15.27
CA LYS A 106 4.53 4.24 16.70
C LYS A 106 3.06 4.48 17.04
N ARG A 107 2.34 5.24 16.22
CA ARG A 107 0.90 5.50 16.42
C ARG A 107 0.07 4.24 16.25
N CYS A 108 0.41 3.40 15.27
CA CYS A 108 -0.20 2.09 15.12
C CYS A 108 0.01 1.26 16.40
N TYR A 109 1.25 1.17 16.89
CA TYR A 109 1.56 0.46 18.14
C TYR A 109 0.72 0.98 19.31
N ASP A 110 0.63 2.29 19.47
CA ASP A 110 -0.12 2.92 20.57
C ASP A 110 -1.62 2.69 20.51
N LYS A 111 -2.20 2.45 19.33
CA LYS A 111 -3.62 2.13 19.14
C LYS A 111 -3.92 0.64 19.02
N LEU A 112 -2.93 -0.24 18.99
CA LEU A 112 -3.18 -1.67 19.05
C LEU A 112 -3.60 -2.10 20.46
N THR A 113 -4.44 -3.12 20.54
CA THR A 113 -4.63 -3.91 21.76
C THR A 113 -3.38 -4.78 22.00
N PRO A 114 -3.08 -5.18 23.25
CA PRO A 114 -2.03 -6.16 23.49
C PRO A 114 -2.29 -7.45 22.70
N GLY A 115 -1.32 -7.88 21.89
CA GLY A 115 -1.46 -9.02 20.97
C GLY A 115 -2.12 -8.69 19.63
N GLY A 116 -2.45 -7.43 19.37
CA GLY A 116 -2.96 -6.98 18.07
C GLY A 116 -1.86 -6.93 16.99
N TRP A 117 -2.28 -6.99 15.74
CA TRP A 117 -1.39 -7.08 14.58
C TRP A 117 -1.35 -5.80 13.76
N ILE A 118 -0.19 -5.51 13.15
CA ILE A 118 -0.08 -4.55 12.06
C ILE A 118 0.36 -5.28 10.79
N GLU A 119 -0.26 -4.94 9.66
CA GLU A 119 0.16 -5.45 8.35
C GLU A 119 0.19 -4.32 7.33
N ILE A 120 1.33 -4.20 6.64
CA ILE A 120 1.53 -3.23 5.56
C ILE A 120 1.83 -4.00 4.28
N GLN A 121 0.95 -3.88 3.29
CA GLN A 121 1.12 -4.46 1.96
C GLN A 121 1.53 -3.35 0.99
N ASP A 122 2.77 -3.30 0.54
CA ASP A 122 3.21 -2.18 -0.28
C ASP A 122 4.24 -2.56 -1.34
N LEU A 123 4.46 -1.65 -2.28
CA LEU A 123 5.47 -1.81 -3.32
C LEU A 123 6.84 -1.41 -2.78
N GLN A 124 7.85 -2.11 -3.28
CA GLN A 124 9.23 -1.75 -3.07
C GLN A 124 9.76 -0.98 -4.29
N PHE A 125 10.47 0.12 -4.01
CA PHE A 125 11.19 0.90 -5.01
C PHE A 125 12.71 0.92 -4.73
N PRO A 126 13.55 1.02 -5.77
CA PRO A 126 13.20 1.05 -7.18
C PRO A 126 12.68 -0.31 -7.69
N LEU A 127 11.90 -0.29 -8.77
CA LEU A 127 11.50 -1.49 -9.48
C LEU A 127 12.74 -2.26 -9.95
N GLN A 128 12.67 -3.59 -9.87
CA GLN A 128 13.75 -4.48 -10.28
C GLN A 128 13.39 -5.16 -11.60
N CYS A 129 14.41 -5.48 -12.41
CA CYS A 129 14.26 -6.40 -13.53
C CYS A 129 14.86 -7.75 -13.14
N LEU A 130 14.12 -8.83 -13.39
CA LEU A 130 14.54 -10.19 -13.04
C LEU A 130 15.54 -10.79 -14.05
N GLY A 131 15.67 -10.21 -15.24
CA GLY A 131 16.61 -10.65 -16.27
C GLY A 131 17.84 -9.76 -16.39
N GLU A 132 18.97 -10.33 -16.80
CA GLU A 132 20.24 -9.61 -17.03
C GLU A 132 20.18 -8.63 -18.22
N SER A 133 19.12 -8.67 -19.02
CA SER A 133 19.00 -7.91 -20.27
C SER A 133 18.56 -6.45 -20.09
N ALA A 134 17.99 -6.09 -18.94
CA ALA A 134 17.49 -4.74 -18.71
C ALA A 134 18.50 -3.88 -17.94
N VAL A 135 19.14 -2.96 -18.67
CA VAL A 135 19.94 -1.88 -18.07
C VAL A 135 19.08 -0.63 -18.00
N THR A 136 19.10 0.09 -16.87
CA THR A 136 18.30 1.30 -16.62
C THR A 136 18.36 2.31 -17.77
N ALA A 137 19.52 2.47 -18.40
CA ALA A 137 19.70 3.40 -19.52
C ALA A 137 18.82 3.10 -20.75
N LYS A 138 18.36 1.85 -20.93
CA LYS A 138 17.56 1.42 -22.09
C LYS A 138 16.10 1.08 -21.74
N CYS A 139 15.78 0.94 -20.45
CA CYS A 139 14.44 0.55 -20.00
C CYS A 139 13.67 1.76 -19.45
N ARG A 140 12.63 2.20 -20.18
CA ARG A 140 11.78 3.33 -19.77
C ARG A 140 11.10 3.12 -18.41
N THR A 141 10.75 1.89 -18.07
CA THR A 141 10.15 1.56 -16.76
C THR A 141 11.14 1.78 -15.61
N LEU A 142 12.40 1.39 -15.80
CA LEU A 142 13.44 1.65 -14.79
C LEU A 142 13.77 3.14 -14.69
N GLN A 143 13.79 3.87 -15.81
CA GLN A 143 13.95 5.33 -15.81
C GLN A 143 12.81 6.05 -15.07
N TRP A 144 11.57 5.59 -15.27
CA TRP A 144 10.41 6.08 -14.54
C TRP A 144 10.54 5.79 -13.04
N SER A 145 10.93 4.56 -12.66
CA SER A 145 11.16 4.19 -11.26
C SER A 145 12.24 5.06 -10.60
N ASP A 146 13.35 5.33 -11.28
CA ASP A 146 14.39 6.24 -10.79
C ASP A 146 13.86 7.66 -10.61
N GLY A 147 13.05 8.14 -11.57
CA GLY A 147 12.37 9.43 -11.47
C GLY A 147 11.44 9.50 -10.27
N LEU A 148 10.67 8.44 -10.02
CA LEU A 148 9.78 8.34 -8.86
C LEU A 148 10.57 8.36 -7.55
N VAL A 149 11.66 7.59 -7.43
CA VAL A 149 12.53 7.57 -6.25
C VAL A 149 13.11 8.96 -5.97
N LYS A 150 13.57 9.68 -7.01
CA LYS A 150 14.04 11.06 -6.86
C LYS A 150 12.92 12.00 -6.39
N GLY A 151 11.72 11.86 -6.95
CA GLY A 151 10.54 12.62 -6.54
C GLY A 151 10.17 12.37 -5.08
N MET A 152 10.17 11.12 -4.64
CA MET A 152 9.94 10.73 -3.24
C MET A 152 10.96 11.39 -2.31
N GLN A 153 12.25 11.31 -2.65
CA GLN A 153 13.32 11.93 -1.86
C GLN A 153 13.15 13.46 -1.75
N MET A 154 12.81 14.13 -2.86
CA MET A 154 12.52 15.57 -2.87
C MET A 154 11.30 15.94 -2.04
N ALA A 155 10.30 15.05 -1.97
CA ALA A 155 9.10 15.21 -1.15
C ALA A 155 9.31 14.80 0.34
N GLY A 156 10.52 14.36 0.71
CA GLY A 156 10.84 13.90 2.06
C GLY A 156 10.30 12.51 2.39
N VAL A 157 9.96 11.71 1.40
CA VAL A 157 9.49 10.32 1.54
C VAL A 157 10.66 9.38 1.28
N SER A 158 10.91 8.47 2.23
CA SER A 158 11.97 7.47 2.08
C SER A 158 11.57 6.39 1.06
N PRO A 159 12.38 6.11 0.03
CA PRO A 159 12.13 5.00 -0.89
C PRO A 159 12.40 3.62 -0.24
N ALA A 160 13.03 3.60 0.94
CA ALA A 160 13.48 2.38 1.60
C ALA A 160 12.50 1.81 2.63
N GLY A 161 11.20 2.12 2.56
CA GLY A 161 10.29 1.91 3.70
C GLY A 161 10.21 0.48 4.23
N ALA A 162 9.92 -0.53 3.40
CA ALA A 162 9.79 -1.93 3.86
C ALA A 162 11.10 -2.46 4.49
N MET A 163 12.26 -2.08 3.95
CA MET A 163 13.57 -2.43 4.51
C MET A 163 13.79 -1.84 5.91
N GLN A 164 13.15 -0.71 6.23
CA GLN A 164 13.24 -0.08 7.55
C GLN A 164 12.39 -0.81 8.59
N PHE A 165 11.36 -1.57 8.20
CA PHE A 165 10.43 -2.21 9.13
C PHE A 165 11.10 -3.28 10.00
N ALA A 166 12.05 -4.05 9.44
CA ALA A 166 12.89 -4.99 10.20
C ALA A 166 13.59 -4.33 11.39
N TYR A 167 13.88 -3.03 11.27
CA TYR A 167 14.62 -2.27 12.26
C TYR A 167 13.72 -1.46 13.20
N ILE A 168 12.65 -0.87 12.66
CA ILE A 168 11.73 -0.01 13.41
C ILE A 168 10.80 -0.85 14.30
N LEU A 169 10.19 -1.90 13.75
CA LEU A 169 9.13 -2.64 14.46
C LEU A 169 9.63 -3.24 15.79
N PRO A 170 10.78 -3.93 15.86
CA PRO A 170 11.27 -4.47 17.13
C PRO A 170 11.57 -3.38 18.18
N ARG A 171 12.06 -2.20 17.75
CA ARG A 171 12.37 -1.08 18.65
C ARG A 171 11.14 -0.44 19.25
N LEU A 172 10.01 -0.52 18.54
CA LEU A 172 8.72 -0.09 19.05
C LEU A 172 8.09 -1.11 19.99
N GLY A 173 8.65 -2.32 20.08
CA GLY A 173 8.15 -3.41 20.93
C GLY A 173 7.25 -4.41 20.19
N PHE A 174 7.20 -4.38 18.86
CA PHE A 174 6.57 -5.46 18.10
C PHE A 174 7.41 -6.73 18.18
N VAL A 175 6.74 -7.87 18.22
CA VAL A 175 7.30 -9.21 18.15
C VAL A 175 6.78 -9.93 16.91
N ASP A 176 7.31 -11.11 16.58
CA ASP A 176 6.88 -11.93 15.44
C ASP A 176 6.90 -11.16 14.10
N VAL A 177 7.91 -10.31 13.92
CA VAL A 177 8.07 -9.49 12.71
C VAL A 177 8.48 -10.37 11.53
N SER A 178 7.60 -10.47 10.53
CA SER A 178 7.89 -11.10 9.24
C SER A 178 7.94 -10.05 8.12
N LEU A 179 8.84 -10.27 7.17
CA LEU A 179 8.92 -9.52 5.92
C LEU A 179 8.90 -10.54 4.79
N GLU A 180 8.01 -10.33 3.83
CA GLU A 180 7.80 -11.24 2.71
C GLU A 180 7.82 -10.44 1.42
N ASP A 181 8.82 -10.71 0.59
CA ASP A 181 8.92 -10.14 -0.74
C ASP A 181 8.20 -11.04 -1.74
N ARG A 182 7.26 -10.47 -2.48
CA ARG A 182 6.55 -11.16 -3.56
C ARG A 182 6.77 -10.44 -4.87
N GLN A 183 7.04 -11.22 -5.91
CA GLN A 183 7.20 -10.69 -7.25
C GLN A 183 5.82 -10.37 -7.82
N MET A 184 5.56 -9.07 -7.98
CA MET A 184 4.46 -8.60 -8.82
C MET A 184 4.99 -8.49 -10.25
N LEU A 185 4.47 -9.31 -11.15
CA LEU A 185 4.96 -9.41 -12.52
C LEU A 185 4.26 -8.39 -13.43
N PHE A 186 4.96 -7.99 -14.51
CA PHE A 186 4.46 -7.03 -15.49
C PHE A 186 4.87 -7.45 -16.90
N GLY A 187 3.92 -7.58 -17.82
CA GLY A 187 4.17 -7.83 -19.26
C GLY A 187 3.92 -9.28 -19.70
N GLU A 188 4.35 -9.62 -20.91
CA GLU A 188 3.99 -10.89 -21.57
C GLU A 188 5.09 -11.97 -21.51
N TRP A 189 6.16 -11.71 -20.76
CA TRP A 189 7.36 -12.54 -20.73
C TRP A 189 7.32 -13.80 -19.84
N PRO A 190 6.43 -13.94 -18.82
CA PRO A 190 6.42 -15.15 -18.04
C PRO A 190 6.01 -16.38 -18.85
N GLU A 191 6.60 -17.53 -18.54
CA GLU A 191 6.35 -18.77 -19.29
C GLU A 191 5.11 -19.53 -18.78
N SER A 192 4.85 -19.50 -17.48
CA SER A 192 3.71 -20.20 -16.87
C SER A 192 2.39 -19.44 -17.09
N GLU A 193 1.28 -20.16 -17.27
CA GLU A 193 -0.04 -19.52 -17.47
C GLU A 193 -0.49 -18.70 -16.25
N GLU A 194 -0.14 -19.16 -15.04
CA GLU A 194 -0.41 -18.43 -13.79
C GLU A 194 0.35 -17.09 -13.75
N ASP A 195 1.64 -17.11 -14.09
CA ASP A 195 2.46 -15.89 -14.12
C ASP A 195 2.05 -14.95 -15.27
N LYS A 196 1.61 -15.49 -16.41
CA LYS A 196 1.08 -14.67 -17.53
C LYS A 196 -0.19 -13.94 -17.11
N GLU A 197 -1.12 -14.62 -16.44
CA GLU A 197 -2.32 -13.99 -15.94
C GLU A 197 -1.94 -12.88 -14.95
N LEU A 198 -1.04 -13.16 -13.99
CA LEU A 198 -0.57 -12.16 -13.03
C LEU A 198 0.08 -10.96 -13.71
N ALA A 199 0.90 -11.20 -14.73
CA ALA A 199 1.62 -10.15 -15.44
C ALA A 199 0.74 -9.31 -16.38
N GLU A 200 -0.34 -9.88 -16.92
CA GLU A 200 -1.39 -9.16 -17.63
C GLU A 200 -2.14 -8.20 -16.69
N TRP A 201 -2.51 -8.67 -15.49
CA TRP A 201 -3.12 -7.83 -14.46
C TRP A 201 -2.17 -6.72 -14.00
N GLY A 202 -0.89 -7.02 -13.82
CA GLY A 202 0.15 -6.04 -13.51
C GLY A 202 0.27 -4.98 -14.61
N TRP A 203 0.29 -5.40 -15.88
CA TRP A 203 0.35 -4.49 -17.03
C TRP A 203 -0.84 -3.53 -17.06
N ARG A 204 -2.06 -4.06 -16.95
CA ARG A 204 -3.29 -3.25 -16.90
C ARG A 204 -3.21 -2.21 -15.78
N THR A 205 -2.83 -2.64 -14.57
CA THR A 205 -2.67 -1.75 -13.41
C THR A 205 -1.68 -0.60 -13.69
N SER A 206 -0.58 -0.89 -14.39
CA SER A 206 0.42 0.13 -14.75
C SER A 206 -0.09 1.14 -15.78
N ASP A 207 -0.87 0.70 -16.77
CA ASP A 207 -1.50 1.59 -17.76
C ASP A 207 -2.56 2.49 -17.10
N TRP A 208 -3.35 1.95 -16.17
CA TRP A 208 -4.30 2.72 -15.38
C TRP A 208 -3.62 3.73 -14.45
N ALA A 209 -2.48 3.37 -13.83
CA ALA A 209 -1.69 4.32 -13.05
C ALA A 209 -1.16 5.47 -13.92
N ARG A 210 -0.75 5.16 -15.15
CA ARG A 210 -0.32 6.16 -16.14
C ARG A 210 -1.48 7.03 -16.61
N GLU A 211 -2.69 6.49 -16.73
CA GLU A 211 -3.91 7.24 -17.10
C GLU A 211 -4.43 8.12 -15.97
N GLY A 212 -4.49 7.60 -14.75
CA GLY A 212 -4.83 8.39 -13.55
C GLY A 212 -3.84 9.53 -13.32
N GLY A 213 -2.54 9.28 -13.56
CA GLY A 213 -1.49 10.30 -13.46
C GLY A 213 -1.50 11.37 -14.55
N ARG A 214 -2.14 11.12 -15.71
CA ARG A 214 -2.29 12.12 -16.79
C ARG A 214 -3.16 13.31 -16.37
N GLY A 215 -4.00 13.17 -15.33
CA GLY A 215 -4.76 14.26 -14.72
C GLY A 215 -4.02 15.07 -13.66
N CYS A 216 -2.88 14.58 -13.14
CA CYS A 216 -2.16 15.18 -12.01
C CYS A 216 -1.10 16.21 -12.44
N CYS A 217 -0.79 16.30 -13.73
CA CYS A 217 0.17 17.26 -14.28
C CYS A 217 -0.53 18.21 -15.24
N SER A 218 -1.13 19.29 -14.72
CA SER A 218 -1.37 20.49 -15.50
C SER A 218 -0.42 21.58 -15.02
N ARG A 219 0.56 21.94 -15.86
CA ARG A 219 1.36 23.15 -15.67
C ARG A 219 0.77 24.22 -16.58
N ARG A 220 0.19 25.27 -15.98
CA ARG A 220 -0.13 26.50 -16.71
C ARG A 220 1.18 27.27 -16.87
N PHE A 221 1.50 27.75 -18.08
CA PHE A 221 2.48 28.82 -18.26
C PHE A 221 1.95 30.11 -17.64
#